data_AF-A0A838VW41-F1
#
_entry.id   AF-A0A838VW41-F1
#
_cell.length_a   1.000
_cell.length_b   1.000
_cell.length_c   1.000
_cell.angle_alpha   90.00
_cell.angle_beta   90.00
_cell.angle_gamma   90.00
#
_symmetry.space_group_name_H-M   'P 1'
#
loop_
_entity.id
_entity.type
_entity.pdbx_description
1 polymer ?
#
loop_
_entity_poly.entity_id
_entity_poly.type
_entity_poly.pdbx_seq_one_letter_code
_entity_poly.pdbx_strand_id
1 'polypeptide(L)'
;MQVAIKLNELKNAWIESLKLLLPVNLKPLLLVSLKSVSLLLDTVRLLPSSVTAALVISFLVVPLVVVIKNTPIWQPIAVLLAYCCYITVLLVAATRASVEYKKSSYFTKRLIYILPALALTLVLDAMFVLVTTVVPQWLVSGIFFITGLSNGIAPFYVFSLLFLMDSRMSIKEWINALGRALLFVVYNYPFFFIVYNLVKVGSLSVSLVLEKYMPILLFQVVSWYVFLGVFVPIFICFLTTVYSKQIHEQFGLYYNS
;
A
#
# COMPACT_ATOMS: atom_id res chain seq x y z
N MET A 1 30.05 18.63 -9.13
CA MET A 1 29.42 18.38 -10.45
C MET A 1 28.38 17.27 -10.40
N GLN A 2 28.71 16.06 -9.91
CA GLN A 2 27.76 14.93 -9.82
C GLN A 2 26.50 15.18 -8.96
N VAL A 3 26.63 15.93 -7.85
CA VAL A 3 25.48 16.27 -6.98
C VAL A 3 24.47 17.19 -7.68
N ALA A 4 24.95 18.18 -8.46
CA ALA A 4 24.09 19.10 -9.18
C ALA A 4 23.32 18.41 -10.32
N ILE A 5 23.94 17.41 -10.97
CA ILE A 5 23.30 16.58 -11.99
C ILE A 5 22.15 15.77 -11.38
N LYS A 6 22.40 15.08 -10.25
CA LYS A 6 21.37 14.32 -9.53
C LYS A 6 20.22 15.19 -9.02
N LEU A 7 20.49 16.43 -8.62
CA LEU A 7 19.46 17.36 -8.16
C LEU A 7 18.54 17.82 -9.31
N ASN A 8 19.12 18.05 -10.49
CA ASN A 8 18.34 18.39 -11.69
C ASN A 8 17.51 17.22 -12.18
N GLU A 9 18.05 15.99 -12.16
CA GLU A 9 17.30 14.77 -12.47
C GLU A 9 16.12 14.59 -11.52
N LEU A 10 16.32 14.77 -10.21
CA LEU A 10 15.27 14.71 -9.21
C LEU A 10 14.18 15.77 -9.46
N LYS A 11 14.58 17.01 -9.73
CA LYS A 11 13.65 18.10 -10.03
C LYS A 11 12.81 17.80 -11.27
N ASN A 12 13.42 17.28 -12.33
CA ASN A 12 12.72 16.92 -13.55
C ASN A 12 11.74 15.76 -13.29
N ALA A 13 12.16 14.72 -12.58
CA ALA A 13 11.29 13.61 -12.19
C ALA A 13 10.08 14.10 -11.38
N TRP A 14 10.28 15.03 -10.45
CA TRP A 14 9.19 15.65 -9.69
C TRP A 14 8.20 16.39 -10.58
N ILE A 15 8.68 17.22 -11.52
CA ILE A 15 7.82 17.92 -12.48
C ILE A 15 7.01 16.93 -13.31
N GLU A 16 7.65 15.89 -13.86
CA GLU A 16 6.95 14.85 -14.63
C GLU A 16 5.93 14.09 -13.78
N SER A 17 6.26 13.76 -12.53
CA SER A 17 5.32 13.09 -11.61
C SER A 17 4.07 13.95 -11.34
N LEU A 18 4.25 15.27 -11.18
CA LEU A 18 3.15 16.20 -10.95
C LEU A 18 2.27 16.40 -12.19
N LYS A 19 2.82 16.26 -13.40
CA LYS A 19 2.02 16.29 -14.64
C LYS A 19 0.95 15.20 -14.67
N LEU A 20 1.09 14.11 -13.91
CA LEU A 20 0.05 13.08 -13.77
C LEU A 20 -1.25 13.63 -13.15
N LEU A 21 -1.18 14.71 -12.39
CA LEU A 21 -2.35 15.36 -11.78
C LEU A 21 -3.07 16.32 -12.73
N LEU A 22 -2.47 16.65 -13.88
CA LEU A 22 -3.13 17.50 -14.87
C LEU A 22 -4.38 16.78 -15.41
N PRO A 23 -5.50 17.49 -15.67
CA PRO A 23 -6.76 16.87 -16.09
C PRO A 23 -6.62 15.92 -17.29
N VAL A 24 -5.75 16.28 -18.24
CA VAL A 24 -5.45 15.48 -19.45
C VAL A 24 -4.88 14.10 -19.11
N ASN A 25 -4.06 14.00 -18.04
CA ASN A 25 -3.42 12.78 -17.60
C ASN A 25 -4.20 12.06 -16.50
N LEU A 26 -4.86 12.82 -15.63
CA LEU A 26 -5.59 12.29 -14.48
C LEU A 26 -6.85 11.52 -14.92
N LYS A 27 -7.60 12.02 -15.91
CA LYS A 27 -8.78 11.34 -16.43
C LYS A 27 -8.50 9.92 -16.93
N PRO A 28 -7.55 9.69 -17.86
CA PRO A 28 -7.24 8.34 -18.30
C PRO A 28 -6.65 7.49 -17.17
N LEU A 29 -5.85 8.07 -16.28
CA LEU A 29 -5.31 7.36 -15.11
C LEU A 29 -6.45 6.81 -14.22
N LEU A 30 -7.42 7.66 -13.86
CA LEU A 30 -8.57 7.26 -13.05
C LEU A 30 -9.42 6.21 -13.75
N LEU A 31 -9.68 6.33 -15.05
CA LEU A 31 -10.45 5.34 -15.81
C LEU A 31 -9.77 3.96 -15.81
N VAL A 32 -8.45 3.93 -16.00
CA VAL A 32 -7.67 2.67 -15.95
C VAL A 32 -7.66 2.10 -14.54
N SER A 33 -7.55 2.95 -13.51
CA SER A 33 -7.62 2.53 -12.11
C SER A 33 -9.01 1.99 -11.72
N LEU A 34 -10.10 2.57 -12.22
CA LEU A 34 -11.46 2.06 -11.99
C LEU A 34 -11.71 0.73 -12.70
N LYS A 35 -11.27 0.61 -13.96
CA LYS A 35 -11.29 -0.68 -14.68
C LYS A 35 -10.48 -1.74 -13.93
N SER A 36 -9.36 -1.33 -13.36
CA SER A 36 -8.49 -2.16 -12.51
C SER A 36 -9.20 -2.69 -11.26
N VAL A 37 -10.04 -1.88 -10.61
CA VAL A 37 -10.86 -2.31 -9.47
C VAL A 37 -11.91 -3.34 -9.89
N SER A 38 -12.57 -3.14 -11.04
CA SER A 38 -13.49 -4.14 -11.60
C SER A 38 -12.81 -5.49 -11.81
N LEU A 39 -11.62 -5.48 -12.45
CA LEU A 39 -10.84 -6.70 -12.69
C LEU A 39 -10.40 -7.38 -11.39
N LEU A 40 -10.10 -6.61 -10.34
CA LEU A 40 -9.78 -7.14 -9.03
C LEU A 40 -10.96 -7.93 -8.45
N LEU A 41 -12.19 -7.39 -8.55
CA LEU A 41 -13.39 -8.08 -8.07
C LEU A 41 -13.64 -9.40 -8.82
N ASP A 42 -13.40 -9.42 -10.14
CA ASP A 42 -13.47 -10.65 -10.92
C ASP A 42 -12.36 -11.63 -10.54
N THR A 43 -11.16 -11.14 -10.24
CA THR A 43 -10.03 -11.96 -9.79
C THR A 43 -10.34 -12.63 -8.45
N VAL A 44 -10.95 -11.91 -7.50
CA VAL A 44 -11.35 -12.47 -6.20
C VAL A 44 -12.29 -13.68 -6.36
N ARG A 45 -13.18 -13.67 -7.35
CA ARG A 45 -14.08 -14.80 -7.64
C ARG A 45 -13.36 -16.03 -8.18
N LEU A 46 -12.20 -15.82 -8.80
CA LEU A 46 -11.39 -16.87 -9.44
C LEU A 46 -10.27 -17.39 -8.54
N LEU A 47 -10.15 -16.87 -7.32
CA LEU A 47 -9.11 -17.30 -6.38
C LEU A 47 -9.33 -18.74 -5.92
N PRO A 48 -8.23 -19.49 -5.68
CA PRO A 48 -8.31 -20.80 -5.04
C PRO A 48 -9.03 -20.72 -3.69
N SER A 49 -9.78 -21.77 -3.34
CA SER A 49 -10.58 -21.84 -2.11
C SER A 49 -9.78 -21.51 -0.84
N SER A 50 -8.50 -21.90 -0.76
CA SER A 50 -7.63 -21.58 0.38
C SER A 50 -7.30 -20.09 0.50
N VAL A 51 -7.15 -19.38 -0.61
CA VAL A 51 -6.87 -17.93 -0.65
C VAL A 51 -8.15 -17.14 -0.39
N THR A 52 -9.26 -17.59 -0.97
CA THR A 52 -10.59 -17.03 -0.70
C THR A 52 -10.95 -17.21 0.76
N ALA A 53 -10.67 -18.37 1.36
CA ALA A 53 -10.85 -18.60 2.79
C ALA A 53 -9.96 -17.67 3.63
N ALA A 54 -8.70 -17.47 3.27
CA ALA A 54 -7.80 -16.54 3.98
C ALA A 54 -8.31 -15.08 3.90
N LEU A 55 -8.82 -14.64 2.75
CA LEU A 55 -9.48 -13.34 2.60
C LEU A 55 -10.72 -13.24 3.48
N VAL A 56 -11.62 -14.24 3.42
CA VAL A 56 -12.85 -14.24 4.23
C VAL A 56 -12.54 -14.23 5.72
N ILE A 57 -11.59 -15.05 6.18
CA ILE A 57 -11.11 -15.06 7.57
C ILE A 57 -10.55 -13.69 7.94
N SER A 58 -9.75 -13.07 7.07
CA SER A 58 -9.22 -11.72 7.30
C SER A 58 -10.34 -10.70 7.52
N PHE A 59 -11.41 -10.74 6.71
CA PHE A 59 -12.57 -9.87 6.90
C PHE A 59 -13.39 -10.22 8.17
N LEU A 60 -13.56 -11.50 8.48
CA LEU A 60 -14.32 -11.95 9.66
C LEU A 60 -13.60 -11.63 10.98
N VAL A 61 -12.29 -11.44 10.96
CA VAL A 61 -11.48 -11.13 12.15
C VAL A 61 -11.50 -9.63 12.49
N VAL A 62 -12.00 -8.75 11.62
CA VAL A 62 -12.10 -7.29 11.87
C VAL A 62 -12.85 -6.92 13.16
N PRO A 63 -14.04 -7.48 13.48
CA PRO A 63 -14.74 -7.16 14.71
C PRO A 63 -13.96 -7.59 15.95
N LEU A 64 -13.30 -8.76 15.86
CA LEU A 64 -12.41 -9.26 16.89
C LEU A 64 -11.23 -8.30 17.10
N VAL A 65 -10.58 -7.84 16.02
CA VAL A 65 -9.50 -6.84 16.06
C VAL A 65 -9.95 -5.56 16.74
N VAL A 66 -11.16 -5.06 16.45
CA VAL A 66 -11.69 -3.83 17.06
C VAL A 66 -11.93 -4.01 18.57
N VAL A 67 -12.57 -5.12 18.97
CA VAL A 67 -12.83 -5.42 20.38
C VAL A 67 -11.51 -5.57 21.15
N ILE A 68 -10.56 -6.32 20.58
CA ILE A 68 -9.25 -6.60 21.17
C ILE A 68 -8.37 -5.34 21.22
N LYS A 69 -8.40 -4.47 20.20
CA LYS A 69 -7.63 -3.21 20.18
C LYS A 69 -8.01 -2.29 21.34
N ASN A 70 -9.25 -2.33 21.79
CA ASN A 70 -9.72 -1.56 22.94
C ASN A 70 -9.28 -2.19 24.29
N THR A 71 -8.52 -3.29 24.26
CA THR A 71 -7.90 -3.93 25.43
C THR A 71 -6.37 -3.86 25.36
N PRO A 72 -5.67 -3.19 26.31
CA PRO A 72 -4.23 -2.93 26.21
C PRO A 72 -3.36 -4.18 26.07
N ILE A 73 -3.73 -5.26 26.77
CA ILE A 73 -2.97 -6.52 26.83
C ILE A 73 -2.91 -7.20 25.45
N TRP A 74 -3.96 -7.07 24.65
CA TRP A 74 -4.11 -7.77 23.39
C TRP A 74 -3.93 -6.89 22.16
N GLN A 75 -3.67 -5.60 22.36
CA GLN A 75 -3.44 -4.63 21.29
C GLN A 75 -2.37 -5.08 20.28
N PRO A 76 -1.23 -5.70 20.67
CA PRO A 76 -0.24 -6.19 19.69
C PRO A 76 -0.79 -7.27 18.74
N ILE A 77 -1.67 -8.14 19.25
CA ILE A 77 -2.29 -9.22 18.47
C ILE A 77 -3.32 -8.63 17.51
N ALA A 78 -4.11 -7.64 17.94
CA ALA A 78 -5.03 -6.92 17.07
C ALA A 78 -4.31 -6.22 15.91
N VAL A 79 -3.16 -5.59 16.19
CA VAL A 79 -2.32 -4.94 15.18
C VAL A 79 -1.78 -5.97 14.18
N LEU A 80 -1.22 -7.09 14.66
CA LEU A 80 -0.72 -8.17 13.81
C LEU A 80 -1.80 -8.71 12.86
N LEU A 81 -3.00 -8.99 13.40
CA LEU A 81 -4.12 -9.49 12.61
C LEU A 81 -4.57 -8.48 11.54
N ALA A 82 -4.64 -7.19 11.87
CA ALA A 82 -4.97 -6.14 10.91
C ALA A 82 -3.95 -6.05 9.76
N TYR A 83 -2.65 -6.17 10.06
CA TYR A 83 -1.60 -6.18 9.04
C TYR A 83 -1.67 -7.42 8.15
N CYS A 84 -1.96 -8.60 8.71
CA CYS A 84 -2.19 -9.80 7.91
C CYS A 84 -3.36 -9.63 6.94
N CYS A 85 -4.45 -8.99 7.38
CA CYS A 85 -5.59 -8.67 6.52
C CYS A 85 -5.18 -7.74 5.38
N TYR A 86 -4.48 -6.66 5.71
CA TYR A 86 -4.01 -5.67 4.75
C TYR A 86 -3.08 -6.29 3.70
N ILE A 87 -2.09 -7.08 4.12
CA ILE A 87 -1.12 -7.72 3.22
C ILE A 87 -1.79 -8.75 2.32
N THR A 88 -2.81 -9.46 2.81
CA THR A 88 -3.57 -10.41 1.99
C THR A 88 -4.33 -9.68 0.88
N VAL A 89 -4.98 -8.55 1.20
CA VAL A 89 -5.64 -7.70 0.19
C VAL A 89 -4.62 -7.14 -0.80
N LEU A 90 -3.45 -6.69 -0.32
CA LEU A 90 -2.40 -6.17 -1.18
C LEU A 90 -1.84 -7.23 -2.13
N LEU A 91 -1.61 -8.44 -1.64
CA LEU A 91 -1.12 -9.54 -2.45
C LEU A 91 -2.11 -9.90 -3.56
N VAL A 92 -3.41 -9.96 -3.25
CA VAL A 92 -4.46 -10.23 -4.24
C VAL A 92 -4.53 -9.10 -5.27
N ALA A 93 -4.45 -7.84 -4.81
CA ALA A 93 -4.46 -6.67 -5.67
C ALA A 93 -3.19 -6.52 -6.54
N ALA A 94 -2.04 -7.00 -6.08
CA ALA A 94 -0.80 -6.99 -6.87
C ALA A 94 -0.72 -8.19 -7.84
N THR A 95 -1.18 -9.36 -7.42
CA THR A 95 -1.16 -10.59 -8.25
C THR A 95 -2.13 -10.59 -9.42
N ARG A 96 -3.17 -9.73 -9.39
CA ARG A 96 -4.09 -9.53 -10.52
C ARG A 96 -3.40 -9.18 -11.85
N ALA A 97 -2.20 -8.58 -11.79
CA ALA A 97 -1.44 -8.18 -12.97
C ALA A 97 -0.73 -9.35 -13.67
N SER A 98 -0.65 -10.54 -13.05
CA SER A 98 0.05 -11.70 -13.61
C SER A 98 -0.94 -12.72 -14.18
N VAL A 99 -0.72 -13.17 -15.43
CA VAL A 99 -1.55 -14.14 -16.17
C VAL A 99 -1.61 -15.53 -15.49
N GLU A 100 -0.68 -15.84 -14.59
CA GLU A 100 -0.56 -17.16 -13.93
C GLU A 100 -1.49 -17.36 -12.71
N TYR A 101 -2.34 -16.39 -12.38
CA TYR A 101 -3.23 -16.37 -11.21
C TYR A 101 -4.15 -17.59 -11.05
N LYS A 102 -4.36 -18.37 -12.11
CA LYS A 102 -5.20 -19.58 -12.09
C LYS A 102 -4.59 -20.75 -11.31
N LYS A 103 -3.33 -20.68 -10.86
CA LYS A 103 -2.65 -21.77 -10.13
C LYS A 103 -2.43 -21.40 -8.65
N SER A 104 -3.00 -22.18 -7.72
CA SER A 104 -2.85 -21.92 -6.27
C SER A 104 -1.39 -21.95 -5.80
N SER A 105 -0.56 -22.78 -6.44
CA SER A 105 0.87 -22.88 -6.15
C SER A 105 1.64 -21.58 -6.42
N TYR A 106 1.14 -20.72 -7.33
CA TYR A 106 1.75 -19.42 -7.60
C TYR A 106 1.57 -18.47 -6.40
N PHE A 107 0.38 -18.46 -5.81
CA PHE A 107 0.08 -17.61 -4.66
C PHE A 107 0.82 -18.06 -3.40
N THR A 108 0.80 -19.36 -3.09
CA THR A 108 1.47 -19.92 -1.90
C THR A 108 2.99 -19.71 -1.93
N LYS A 109 3.62 -19.90 -3.10
CA LYS A 109 5.06 -19.64 -3.27
C LYS A 109 5.40 -18.17 -3.04
N ARG A 110 4.56 -17.25 -3.53
CA ARG A 110 4.79 -15.80 -3.37
C ARG A 110 4.54 -15.31 -1.94
N LEU A 111 3.63 -15.94 -1.21
CA LEU A 111 3.31 -15.59 0.19
C LEU A 111 4.53 -15.72 1.12
N ILE A 112 5.40 -16.72 0.88
CA ILE A 112 6.62 -16.93 1.65
C ILE A 112 7.59 -15.75 1.52
N TYR A 113 7.70 -15.15 0.34
CA TYR A 113 8.57 -13.99 0.10
C TYR A 113 8.03 -12.68 0.66
N ILE A 114 6.81 -12.71 1.22
CA ILE A 114 6.13 -11.54 1.79
C ILE A 114 6.23 -11.53 3.31
N LEU A 115 6.47 -12.70 3.94
CA LEU A 115 6.75 -12.79 5.37
C LEU A 115 7.88 -11.83 5.82
N PRO A 116 8.99 -11.66 5.08
CA PRO A 116 10.01 -10.66 5.42
C PRO A 116 9.50 -9.21 5.35
N ALA A 117 8.59 -8.90 4.41
CA ALA A 117 7.96 -7.58 4.33
C ALA A 117 7.01 -7.34 5.51
N LEU A 118 6.27 -8.38 5.92
CA LEU A 118 5.40 -8.35 7.10
C LEU A 118 6.21 -8.21 8.40
N ALA A 119 7.34 -8.91 8.51
CA ALA A 119 8.27 -8.77 9.64
C ALA A 119 8.90 -7.36 9.65
N LEU A 120 9.33 -6.84 8.51
CA LEU A 120 9.88 -5.49 8.39
C LEU A 120 8.84 -4.42 8.76
N THR A 121 7.58 -4.56 8.33
CA THR A 121 6.49 -3.65 8.73
C THR A 121 6.33 -3.61 10.24
N LEU A 122 6.32 -4.77 10.90
CA LEU A 122 6.14 -4.85 12.36
C LEU A 122 7.33 -4.27 13.12
N VAL A 123 8.57 -4.53 12.65
CA VAL A 123 9.78 -3.96 13.25
C VAL A 123 9.78 -2.45 13.11
N LEU A 124 9.47 -1.91 11.93
CA LEU A 124 9.43 -0.48 11.72
C LEU A 124 8.32 0.17 12.58
N ASP A 125 7.15 -0.48 12.73
CA ASP A 125 6.03 0.03 13.54
C ASP A 125 6.36 0.02 15.05
N ALA A 126 7.06 -1.01 15.52
CA ALA A 126 7.57 -1.07 16.88
C ALA A 126 8.65 0.00 17.15
N MET A 127 9.57 0.21 16.21
CA MET A 127 10.55 1.30 16.29
C MET A 127 9.88 2.67 16.24
N PHE A 128 8.74 2.78 15.57
CA PHE A 128 7.99 4.01 15.41
C PHE A 128 7.32 4.51 16.71
N VAL A 129 6.76 3.59 17.51
CA VAL A 129 6.28 3.92 18.88
C VAL A 129 7.40 4.52 19.73
N LEU A 130 8.64 4.06 19.52
CA LEU A 130 9.82 4.58 20.22
C LEU A 130 10.29 5.93 19.66
N VAL A 131 10.16 6.20 18.37
CA VAL A 131 10.64 7.44 17.73
C VAL A 131 9.70 8.62 18.00
N THR A 132 8.39 8.39 18.09
CA THR A 132 7.39 9.45 18.32
C THR A 132 7.38 10.05 19.71
N THR A 133 8.00 9.38 20.68
CA THR A 133 8.22 9.94 22.01
C THR A 133 9.40 10.91 22.05
N VAL A 134 10.24 10.93 21.00
CA VAL A 134 11.51 11.68 20.99
C VAL A 134 11.60 12.72 19.86
N VAL A 135 10.90 12.54 18.74
CA VAL A 135 11.04 13.39 17.54
C VAL A 135 9.81 14.29 17.31
N PRO A 136 10.00 15.56 16.89
CA PRO A 136 8.90 16.47 16.57
C PRO A 136 7.93 15.93 15.51
N GLN A 137 6.63 16.11 15.78
CA GLN A 137 5.54 15.46 15.06
C GLN A 137 5.44 15.80 13.56
N TRP A 138 5.95 16.97 13.14
CA TRP A 138 5.98 17.39 11.74
C TRP A 138 7.06 16.66 10.92
N LEU A 139 8.22 16.38 11.52
CA LEU A 139 9.35 15.67 10.89
C LEU A 139 9.02 14.17 10.80
N VAL A 140 8.39 13.68 11.86
CA VAL A 140 7.73 12.38 11.93
C VAL A 140 6.70 12.21 10.79
N SER A 141 5.87 13.21 10.50
CA SER A 141 4.84 13.19 9.43
C SER A 141 5.41 13.04 8.01
N GLY A 142 6.58 13.60 7.73
CA GLY A 142 7.26 13.44 6.44
C GLY A 142 7.85 12.03 6.25
N ILE A 143 8.46 11.47 7.31
CA ILE A 143 8.97 10.10 7.32
C ILE A 143 7.82 9.09 7.20
N PHE A 144 6.73 9.33 7.93
CA PHE A 144 5.50 8.55 7.87
C PHE A 144 4.85 8.44 6.51
N PHE A 145 4.99 9.47 5.69
CA PHE A 145 4.45 9.45 4.35
C PHE A 145 5.24 8.47 3.45
N ILE A 146 6.56 8.37 3.67
CA ILE A 146 7.46 7.47 2.94
C ILE A 146 7.32 6.03 3.47
N THR A 147 7.20 5.84 4.79
CA THR A 147 7.22 4.52 5.45
C THR A 147 5.84 3.98 5.83
N GLY A 148 4.79 4.80 5.86
CA GLY A 148 3.38 4.46 6.12
C GLY A 148 3.06 3.89 7.51
N LEU A 149 3.87 4.20 8.52
CA LEU A 149 3.85 3.52 9.82
C LEU A 149 2.57 3.68 10.66
N SER A 150 1.73 4.70 10.44
CA SER A 150 0.53 4.91 11.29
C SER A 150 -0.82 4.58 10.65
N ASN A 151 -0.90 4.44 9.32
CA ASN A 151 -2.19 4.43 8.61
C ASN A 151 -2.36 3.25 7.64
N GLY A 152 -1.52 2.22 7.72
CA GLY A 152 -1.73 0.95 7.05
C GLY A 152 -1.66 0.98 5.52
N ILE A 153 -1.33 2.11 4.88
CA ILE A 153 -1.18 2.20 3.43
C ILE A 153 0.03 3.08 3.09
N ALA A 154 1.20 2.46 2.89
CA ALA A 154 2.39 3.13 2.37
C ALA A 154 2.54 2.84 0.88
N PRO A 155 2.73 3.87 0.03
CA PRO A 155 3.17 3.66 -1.35
C PRO A 155 4.42 2.78 -1.42
N PHE A 156 5.35 2.95 -0.47
CA PHE A 156 6.56 2.14 -0.37
C PHE A 156 6.28 0.63 -0.30
N TYR A 157 5.32 0.17 0.51
CA TYR A 157 5.01 -1.25 0.62
C TYR A 157 4.38 -1.81 -0.66
N VAL A 158 3.49 -1.03 -1.28
CA VAL A 158 2.86 -1.42 -2.55
C VAL A 158 3.94 -1.56 -3.62
N PHE A 159 4.85 -0.59 -3.75
CA PHE A 159 5.92 -0.66 -4.76
C PHE A 159 6.98 -1.71 -4.45
N SER A 160 7.31 -1.95 -3.17
CA SER A 160 8.22 -3.03 -2.78
C SER A 160 7.67 -4.38 -3.22
N LEU A 161 6.38 -4.60 -3.04
CA LEU A 161 5.69 -5.81 -3.49
C LEU A 161 5.63 -5.90 -5.02
N LEU A 162 5.34 -4.80 -5.73
CA LEU A 162 5.32 -4.80 -7.19
C LEU A 162 6.72 -5.06 -7.79
N PHE A 163 7.77 -4.39 -7.30
CA PHE A 163 9.14 -4.64 -7.74
C PHE A 163 9.62 -6.04 -7.39
N LEU A 164 9.25 -6.58 -6.23
CA LEU A 164 9.53 -7.96 -5.86
C LEU A 164 8.82 -8.93 -6.81
N MET A 165 7.57 -8.62 -7.17
CA MET A 165 6.76 -9.41 -8.08
C MET A 165 7.32 -9.48 -9.51
N ASP A 166 7.99 -8.42 -9.94
CA ASP A 166 8.70 -8.31 -11.22
C ASP A 166 10.13 -8.89 -11.19
N SER A 167 10.59 -9.35 -10.03
CA SER A 167 11.92 -9.94 -9.85
C SER A 167 11.92 -11.47 -9.95
N ARG A 168 13.12 -12.08 -9.94
CA ARG A 168 13.31 -13.54 -9.86
C ARG A 168 13.01 -14.13 -8.47
N MET A 169 12.50 -13.33 -7.53
CA MET A 169 12.00 -13.76 -6.22
C MET A 169 13.05 -14.48 -5.36
N SER A 170 14.21 -13.84 -5.17
CA SER A 170 15.22 -14.28 -4.20
C SER A 170 15.36 -13.27 -3.06
N ILE A 171 15.98 -13.67 -1.94
CA ILE A 171 16.24 -12.75 -0.81
C ILE A 171 17.10 -11.56 -1.24
N LYS A 172 18.07 -11.78 -2.13
CA LYS A 172 18.89 -10.70 -2.71
C LYS A 172 18.05 -9.74 -3.54
N GLU A 173 17.15 -10.27 -4.36
CA GLU A 173 16.22 -9.46 -5.15
C GLU A 173 15.20 -8.71 -4.29
N TRP A 174 14.89 -9.22 -3.10
CA TRP A 174 14.03 -8.52 -2.14
C TRP A 174 14.65 -7.21 -1.65
N ILE A 175 15.95 -7.23 -1.31
CA ILE A 175 16.69 -6.01 -0.93
C ILE A 175 16.77 -5.04 -2.11
N ASN A 176 17.04 -5.55 -3.32
CA ASN A 176 17.03 -4.73 -4.53
C ASN A 176 15.65 -4.11 -4.79
N ALA A 177 14.57 -4.87 -4.59
CA ALA A 177 13.20 -4.39 -4.74
C ALA A 177 12.87 -3.28 -3.75
N LEU A 178 13.33 -3.38 -2.49
CA LEU A 178 13.19 -2.29 -1.51
C LEU A 178 13.95 -1.04 -1.96
N GLY A 179 15.19 -1.20 -2.44
CA GLY A 179 15.99 -0.08 -2.95
C GLY A 179 15.29 0.64 -4.11
N ARG A 180 14.77 -0.13 -5.08
CA ARG A 180 14.00 0.41 -6.21
C ARG A 180 12.69 1.05 -5.77
N ALA A 181 11.97 0.45 -4.82
CA ALA A 181 10.75 1.03 -4.27
C ALA A 181 11.03 2.36 -3.56
N LEU A 182 12.14 2.44 -2.80
CA LEU A 182 12.54 3.67 -2.13
C LEU A 182 12.87 4.76 -3.16
N LEU A 183 13.68 4.44 -4.18
CA LEU A 183 13.99 5.38 -5.26
C LEU A 183 12.72 5.85 -5.97
N PHE A 184 11.82 4.92 -6.28
CA PHE A 184 10.54 5.23 -6.92
C PHE A 184 9.68 6.20 -6.10
N VAL A 185 9.60 5.98 -4.77
CA VAL A 185 8.91 6.90 -3.86
C VAL A 185 9.58 8.27 -3.82
N VAL A 186 10.91 8.34 -3.77
CA VAL A 186 11.67 9.60 -3.71
C VAL A 186 11.49 10.42 -5.00
N TYR A 187 11.63 9.79 -6.17
CA TYR A 187 11.50 10.46 -7.47
C TYR A 187 10.05 10.86 -7.82
N ASN A 188 9.05 10.29 -7.14
CA ASN A 188 7.64 10.64 -7.34
C ASN A 188 6.99 11.21 -6.06
N TYR A 189 7.80 11.67 -5.11
CA TYR A 189 7.34 12.10 -3.78
C TYR A 189 6.23 13.16 -3.84
N PRO A 190 6.34 14.26 -4.62
CA PRO A 190 5.31 15.30 -4.63
C PRO A 190 3.96 14.81 -5.10
N PHE A 191 3.94 13.96 -6.14
CA PHE A 191 2.72 13.33 -6.63
C PHE A 191 2.08 12.46 -5.55
N PHE A 192 2.84 11.55 -4.94
CA PHE A 192 2.32 10.68 -3.89
C PHE A 192 1.83 11.49 -2.69
N PHE A 193 2.50 12.59 -2.36
CA PHE A 193 2.14 13.45 -1.22
C PHE A 193 0.74 14.01 -1.41
N ILE A 194 0.44 14.52 -2.60
CA ILE A 194 -0.88 15.04 -2.94
C ILE A 194 -1.93 13.93 -2.90
N VAL A 195 -1.67 12.80 -3.56
CA VAL A 195 -2.62 11.67 -3.62
C VAL A 195 -2.94 11.13 -2.23
N TYR A 196 -1.93 10.94 -1.38
CA TYR A 196 -2.12 10.46 -0.02
C TYR A 196 -2.98 11.41 0.81
N ASN A 197 -2.72 12.72 0.73
CA ASN A 197 -3.52 13.70 1.46
C ASN A 197 -4.97 13.75 0.96
N LEU A 198 -5.20 13.60 -0.35
CA LEU A 198 -6.55 13.48 -0.90
C LEU A 198 -7.29 12.25 -0.35
N VAL A 199 -6.63 11.09 -0.31
CA VAL A 199 -7.19 9.86 0.25
C VAL A 199 -7.47 10.02 1.74
N LYS A 200 -6.54 10.62 2.50
CA LYS A 200 -6.67 10.87 3.94
C LYS A 200 -7.84 11.80 4.26
N VAL A 201 -7.97 12.91 3.52
CA VAL A 201 -9.09 13.85 3.68
C VAL A 201 -10.41 13.16 3.31
N GLY A 202 -10.42 12.38 2.23
CA GLY A 202 -11.58 11.59 1.82
C GLY A 202 -12.01 10.57 2.88
N SER A 203 -11.06 9.78 3.41
CA SER A 203 -11.34 8.80 4.46
C SER A 203 -11.82 9.45 5.75
N LEU A 204 -11.23 10.58 6.14
CA LEU A 204 -11.63 11.32 7.34
C LEU A 204 -13.06 11.86 7.20
N SER A 205 -13.42 12.35 6.01
CA SER A 205 -14.78 12.81 5.72
C SER A 205 -15.80 11.67 5.84
N VAL A 206 -15.48 10.48 5.33
CA VAL A 206 -16.33 9.29 5.47
C VAL A 206 -16.45 8.88 6.94
N SER A 207 -15.34 8.86 7.68
CA SER A 207 -15.36 8.51 9.11
C SER A 207 -16.24 9.46 9.91
N LEU A 208 -16.13 10.77 9.70
CA LEU A 208 -16.97 11.76 10.41
C LEU A 208 -18.47 11.56 10.13
N VAL A 209 -18.83 11.19 8.90
CA VAL A 209 -20.22 10.87 8.55
C VAL A 209 -20.67 9.59 9.27
N LEU A 210 -19.87 8.53 9.23
CA LEU A 210 -20.21 7.26 9.88
C LEU A 210 -20.35 7.41 11.40
N GLU A 211 -19.44 8.13 12.04
CA GLU A 211 -19.43 8.38 13.49
C GLU A 211 -20.71 9.07 13.94
N LYS A 212 -21.24 10.00 13.13
CA LYS A 212 -22.49 10.73 13.45
C LYS A 212 -23.71 9.81 13.56
N TYR A 213 -23.76 8.73 12.79
CA TYR A 213 -24.95 7.89 12.65
C TYR A 213 -24.85 6.54 13.35
N MET A 214 -23.72 6.21 13.97
CA MET A 214 -23.46 4.88 14.52
C MET A 214 -22.89 4.95 15.95
N PRO A 215 -23.23 3.99 16.82
CA PRO A 215 -22.52 3.80 18.08
C PRO A 215 -21.03 3.57 17.85
N ILE A 216 -20.17 4.05 18.76
CA ILE A 216 -18.70 4.04 18.63
C ILE A 216 -18.11 2.69 18.21
N LEU A 217 -18.60 1.58 18.79
CA LEU A 217 -18.09 0.25 18.47
C LEU A 217 -18.46 -0.15 17.02
N LEU A 218 -19.71 0.09 16.62
CA LEU A 218 -20.19 -0.19 15.27
C LEU A 218 -19.49 0.69 14.24
N PHE A 219 -19.32 1.97 14.56
CA PHE A 219 -18.54 2.93 13.78
C PHE A 219 -17.11 2.41 13.53
N GLN A 220 -16.42 1.95 14.57
CA GLN A 220 -15.05 1.42 14.44
C GLN A 220 -15.02 0.22 13.49
N VAL A 221 -15.92 -0.75 13.66
CA VAL A 221 -15.99 -1.96 12.81
C VAL A 221 -16.31 -1.61 11.36
N VAL A 222 -17.35 -0.80 11.13
CA VAL A 222 -17.77 -0.39 9.78
C VAL A 222 -16.67 0.43 9.10
N SER A 223 -16.00 1.32 9.83
CA SER A 223 -14.89 2.12 9.29
C SER A 223 -13.73 1.23 8.85
N TRP A 224 -13.39 0.19 9.62
CA TRP A 224 -12.38 -0.79 9.22
C TRP A 224 -12.78 -1.56 7.96
N TYR A 225 -14.05 -1.96 7.83
CA TYR A 225 -14.55 -2.62 6.62
C TYR A 225 -14.52 -1.72 5.40
N VAL A 226 -14.97 -0.47 5.53
CA VAL A 226 -14.91 0.50 4.44
C VAL A 226 -13.46 0.78 4.05
N PHE A 227 -12.57 0.90 5.03
CA PHE A 227 -11.15 1.13 4.77
C PHE A 227 -10.49 -0.04 4.05
N LEU A 228 -10.55 -1.26 4.61
CA LEU A 228 -9.91 -2.46 4.05
C LEU A 228 -10.60 -2.97 2.79
N GLY A 229 -11.93 -2.85 2.70
CA GLY A 229 -12.74 -3.40 1.61
C GLY A 229 -12.90 -2.46 0.42
N VAL A 230 -12.75 -1.14 0.61
CA VAL A 230 -12.98 -0.15 -0.46
C VAL A 230 -11.75 0.71 -0.69
N PHE A 231 -11.29 1.45 0.31
CA PHE A 231 -10.18 2.41 0.13
C PHE A 231 -8.87 1.72 -0.23
N VAL A 232 -8.50 0.64 0.48
CA VAL A 232 -7.27 -0.11 0.24
C VAL A 232 -7.22 -0.67 -1.20
N PRO A 233 -8.22 -1.44 -1.68
CA PRO A 233 -8.25 -1.96 -3.05
C PRO A 233 -8.15 -0.86 -4.12
N ILE A 234 -8.91 0.22 -3.97
CA ILE A 234 -8.90 1.35 -4.93
C ILE A 234 -7.51 1.99 -4.95
N PHE A 235 -6.94 2.26 -3.79
CA PHE A 235 -5.65 2.89 -3.67
C PHE A 235 -4.53 2.03 -4.28
N ILE A 236 -4.52 0.72 -4.01
CA ILE A 236 -3.53 -0.18 -4.58
C ILE A 236 -3.70 -0.25 -6.09
N CYS A 237 -4.92 -0.35 -6.61
CA CYS A 237 -5.18 -0.35 -8.06
C CYS A 237 -4.67 0.92 -8.73
N PHE A 238 -4.86 2.07 -8.07
CA PHE A 238 -4.34 3.35 -8.50
C PHE A 238 -2.81 3.37 -8.52
N LEU A 239 -2.16 2.97 -7.42
CA LEU A 239 -0.69 2.90 -7.35
C LEU A 239 -0.09 1.92 -8.35
N THR A 240 -0.71 0.76 -8.60
CA THR A 240 -0.25 -0.17 -9.65
C THR A 240 -0.32 0.47 -11.03
N THR A 241 -1.37 1.26 -11.30
CA THR A 241 -1.51 1.95 -12.59
C THR A 241 -0.42 3.01 -12.76
N VAL A 242 -0.15 3.78 -11.71
CA VAL A 242 0.94 4.76 -11.68
C VAL A 242 2.29 4.07 -11.85
N TYR A 243 2.52 2.96 -11.14
CA TYR A 243 3.72 2.14 -11.22
C TYR A 243 3.99 1.70 -12.66
N SER A 244 3.01 1.04 -13.30
CA SER A 244 3.16 0.57 -14.68
C SER A 244 3.48 1.72 -15.63
N LYS A 245 2.78 2.86 -15.51
CA LYS A 245 3.05 4.02 -16.36
C LYS A 245 4.47 4.57 -16.16
N GLN A 246 4.86 4.84 -14.91
CA GLN A 246 6.14 5.46 -14.60
C GLN A 246 7.33 4.55 -14.88
N ILE A 247 7.22 3.23 -14.70
CA ILE A 247 8.30 2.32 -15.09
C ILE A 247 8.53 2.32 -16.60
N HIS A 248 7.46 2.39 -17.41
CA HIS A 248 7.61 2.48 -18.85
C HIS A 248 8.20 3.82 -19.30
N GLU A 249 7.84 4.92 -18.65
CA GLU A 249 8.29 6.28 -19.02
C GLU A 249 9.69 6.62 -18.47
N GLN A 250 10.07 6.03 -17.33
CA GLN A 250 11.27 6.39 -16.57
C GLN A 250 12.11 5.18 -16.16
N PHE A 251 12.12 4.11 -16.96
CA PHE A 251 12.80 2.84 -16.67
C PHE A 251 14.26 3.02 -16.18
N GLY A 252 15.02 3.87 -16.86
CA GLY A 252 16.44 4.11 -16.57
C GLY A 252 16.69 4.68 -15.17
N LEU A 253 15.75 5.46 -14.62
CA LEU A 253 15.88 6.04 -13.27
C LEU A 253 15.76 5.01 -12.14
N TYR A 254 15.16 3.85 -12.40
CA TYR A 254 14.86 2.85 -11.37
C TYR A 254 15.69 1.57 -11.53
N TYR A 255 16.13 1.25 -12.74
CA TYR A 255 16.86 0.01 -13.03
C TYR A 255 18.34 0.21 -13.36
N ASN A 256 18.77 1.42 -13.75
CA ASN A 256 20.15 1.71 -14.16
C ASN A 256 20.90 2.66 -13.20
N SER A 257 20.26 3.04 -12.09
CA SER A 257 20.75 3.98 -11.08
C SER A 257 21.47 3.32 -9.92
#